data_AF-A0A960R5Z8-F1
#
_entry.id   AF-A0A960R5Z8-F1
#
_cell.length_a   1.000
_cell.length_b   1.000
_cell.length_c   1.000
_cell.angle_alpha   90.00
_cell.angle_beta   90.00
_cell.angle_gamma   90.00
#
_symmetry.space_group_name_H-M   'P 1'
#
loop_
_entity.id
_entity.type
_entity.pdbx_description
1 polymer ?
#
loop_
_entity_poly.entity_id
_entity_poly.type
_entity_poly.pdbx_seq_one_letter_code
_entity_poly.pdbx_strand_id
1 'polypeptide(L)'
;LNIIPLIMIPNIILGGALIKYEEMNRGLDLIHSIRRFLGPNQDSAAEKDSKLQVPAICQLMPLRWSYEAIIIAHAERNPVSALINDIEAKLDSYKKLNEAGHALSPKEEAGLDAAKDALAIVYGLDGRNADDVRGKIAEIRTGLTTGKFNPAEFMGDSAPGETVTAEQLYLNEKVLDLFNRAEVERRDYRRGADRPNVFFGKEKRWQFSSGDPENGKEPTAFHIPTLVLNAIVLLLFSLLGLVALHTSLKRQMRKV
;
A
#
# COMPACT_ATOMS: atom_id res chain seq x y z
N LEU A 1 17.51 3.52 -35.70
CA LEU A 1 16.95 2.53 -34.76
C LEU A 1 15.76 3.15 -34.04
N ASN A 2 14.62 2.47 -33.99
CA ASN A 2 13.48 2.94 -33.20
C ASN A 2 13.83 2.69 -31.73
N ILE A 3 14.23 3.73 -31.00
CA ILE A 3 14.71 3.62 -29.60
C ILE A 3 13.55 3.35 -28.62
N ILE A 4 12.31 3.56 -29.06
CA ILE A 4 11.11 3.46 -28.23
C ILE A 4 10.91 2.04 -27.69
N PRO A 5 10.88 0.96 -28.50
CA PRO A 5 10.75 -0.42 -27.99
C PRO A 5 11.90 -0.83 -27.05
N LEU A 6 13.13 -0.36 -27.32
CA LEU A 6 14.30 -0.65 -26.51
C LEU A 6 14.16 -0.13 -25.07
N ILE A 7 13.45 0.98 -24.89
CA ILE A 7 13.17 1.57 -23.57
C ILE A 7 11.90 0.96 -22.96
N MET A 8 10.86 0.70 -23.76
CA MET A 8 9.56 0.25 -23.26
C MET A 8 9.57 -1.18 -22.74
N ILE A 9 10.24 -2.11 -23.42
CA ILE A 9 10.25 -3.52 -23.03
C ILE A 9 10.84 -3.72 -21.63
N PRO A 10 12.02 -3.16 -21.29
CA PRO A 10 12.56 -3.25 -19.92
C PRO A 10 11.63 -2.62 -18.89
N ASN A 11 11.01 -1.48 -19.18
CA ASN A 11 10.08 -0.82 -18.26
C ASN A 11 8.86 -1.68 -17.93
N ILE A 12 8.30 -2.39 -18.91
CA ILE A 12 7.14 -3.27 -18.72
C ILE A 12 7.52 -4.52 -17.92
N ILE A 13 8.63 -5.17 -18.27
CA ILE A 13 9.08 -6.41 -17.63
C ILE A 13 9.49 -6.14 -16.17
N LEU A 14 10.33 -5.13 -15.96
CA LEU A 14 10.90 -4.80 -14.66
C LEU A 14 9.96 -3.97 -13.77
N GLY A 15 8.78 -3.61 -14.28
CA GLY A 15 7.75 -2.87 -13.54
C GLY A 15 7.03 -3.69 -12.45
N GLY A 16 7.24 -5.01 -12.40
CA GLY A 16 6.61 -5.90 -11.41
C GLY A 16 5.18 -6.32 -11.75
N ALA A 17 4.62 -5.83 -12.86
CA ALA A 17 3.26 -6.14 -13.32
C ALA A 17 3.18 -7.45 -14.12
N LEU A 18 4.17 -7.70 -15.00
CA LEU A 18 4.21 -8.90 -15.84
C LEU A 18 4.90 -10.07 -15.13
N ILE A 19 6.02 -9.80 -14.46
CA ILE A 19 6.78 -10.77 -13.69
C ILE A 19 6.78 -10.31 -12.23
N LYS A 20 6.36 -11.18 -11.32
CA LYS A 20 6.34 -10.87 -9.89
C LYS A 20 7.76 -10.73 -9.38
N TYR A 21 8.00 -9.78 -8.47
CA TYR A 21 9.33 -9.62 -7.88
C TYR A 21 9.81 -10.84 -7.09
N GLU A 22 8.90 -11.65 -6.57
CA GLU A 22 9.22 -12.94 -5.95
C GLU A 22 9.97 -13.88 -6.92
N GLU A 23 9.56 -13.88 -8.18
CA GLU A 23 10.17 -14.70 -9.22
C GLU A 23 11.49 -14.08 -9.70
N MET A 24 11.58 -12.76 -9.71
CA MET A 24 12.75 -12.02 -10.14
C MET A 24 13.89 -12.03 -9.11
N ASN A 25 13.57 -11.98 -7.81
CA ASN A 25 14.55 -12.12 -6.72
C ASN A 25 15.16 -13.53 -6.74
N ARG A 26 14.35 -14.56 -7.01
CA ARG A 26 14.84 -15.94 -7.20
C ARG A 26 15.82 -16.06 -8.38
N GLY A 27 15.61 -15.30 -9.45
CA GLY A 27 16.51 -15.24 -10.60
C GLY A 27 17.79 -14.46 -10.32
N LEU A 28 17.71 -13.42 -9.49
CA LEU A 28 18.89 -12.69 -9.02
C LEU A 28 19.74 -13.54 -8.08
N ASP A 29 19.16 -14.35 -7.20
CA ASP A 29 19.92 -15.34 -6.41
C ASP A 29 20.71 -16.31 -7.30
N LEU A 30 20.20 -16.64 -8.49
CA LEU A 30 20.92 -17.43 -9.49
C LEU A 30 22.14 -16.66 -10.04
N ILE A 31 21.98 -15.37 -10.35
CA ILE A 31 23.08 -14.50 -10.82
C ILE A 31 24.10 -14.25 -9.69
N HIS A 32 23.65 -14.07 -8.45
CA HIS A 32 24.51 -13.92 -7.28
C HIS A 32 25.25 -15.23 -6.96
N SER A 33 24.61 -16.39 -7.14
CA SER A 33 25.26 -17.70 -6.97
C SER A 33 26.26 -18.03 -8.08
N ILE A 34 25.99 -17.64 -9.34
CA ILE A 34 26.98 -17.68 -10.44
C ILE A 34 28.15 -16.73 -10.16
N ARG A 35 27.89 -15.55 -9.59
CA ARG A 35 28.93 -14.58 -9.20
C ARG A 35 29.76 -15.07 -8.01
N ARG A 36 29.14 -15.77 -7.05
CA ARG A 36 29.78 -16.48 -5.93
C ARG A 36 30.63 -17.66 -6.41
N PHE A 37 30.24 -18.31 -7.52
CA PHE A 37 31.04 -19.35 -8.18
C PHE A 37 32.27 -18.79 -8.92
N LEU A 38 32.26 -17.50 -9.31
CA LEU A 38 33.31 -16.84 -10.10
C LEU A 38 34.32 -15.99 -9.27
N GLY A 39 34.23 -15.96 -7.94
CA GLY A 39 35.24 -15.30 -7.09
C GLY A 39 34.95 -15.43 -5.58
N PRO A 40 35.98 -15.58 -4.71
CA PRO A 40 35.77 -15.91 -3.31
C PRO A 40 35.60 -14.66 -2.42
N ASN A 41 34.83 -14.87 -1.34
CA ASN A 41 34.79 -14.12 -0.08
C ASN A 41 34.04 -12.79 -0.05
N GLN A 42 32.72 -12.88 0.20
CA GLN A 42 32.05 -12.02 1.19
C GLN A 42 30.86 -12.80 1.77
N ASP A 43 31.15 -13.58 2.81
CA ASP A 43 30.15 -14.16 3.69
C ASP A 43 29.62 -13.07 4.61
N SER A 44 28.56 -12.38 4.19
CA SER A 44 27.75 -11.56 5.08
C SER A 44 26.33 -11.45 4.53
N ALA A 45 25.38 -12.06 5.26
CA ALA A 45 23.96 -11.69 5.29
C ALA A 45 23.03 -12.02 4.09
N ALA A 46 23.33 -13.02 3.27
CA ALA A 46 22.48 -13.38 2.11
C ALA A 46 21.34 -14.38 2.42
N GLU A 47 20.74 -14.35 3.62
CA GLU A 47 19.65 -15.27 4.00
C GLU A 47 18.36 -14.56 4.46
N LYS A 48 18.19 -13.28 4.10
CA LYS A 48 17.05 -12.48 4.58
C LYS A 48 16.41 -11.59 3.53
N ASP A 49 16.55 -11.93 2.25
CA ASP A 49 15.92 -11.12 1.20
C ASP A 49 14.41 -11.37 1.21
N SER A 50 13.62 -10.32 1.41
CA SER A 50 12.16 -10.44 1.32
C SER A 50 11.79 -10.80 -0.10
N LYS A 51 10.88 -11.77 -0.26
CA LYS A 51 10.41 -12.21 -1.58
C LYS A 51 9.77 -11.04 -2.35
N LEU A 52 9.16 -10.10 -1.64
CA LEU A 52 8.53 -8.92 -2.20
C LEU A 52 9.44 -7.69 -2.25
N GLN A 53 10.71 -7.79 -1.88
CA GLN A 53 11.65 -6.68 -1.98
C GLN A 53 11.91 -6.33 -3.45
N VAL A 54 11.96 -5.04 -3.75
CA VAL A 54 12.21 -4.55 -5.11
C VAL A 54 13.71 -4.55 -5.39
N PRO A 55 14.19 -5.23 -6.45
CA PRO A 55 15.59 -5.16 -6.84
C PRO A 55 16.03 -3.75 -7.21
N ALA A 56 17.30 -3.44 -6.92
CA ALA A 56 17.86 -2.11 -7.13
C ALA A 56 17.68 -1.59 -8.56
N ILE A 57 17.87 -2.45 -9.58
CA ILE A 57 17.73 -2.07 -10.99
C ILE A 57 16.30 -1.61 -11.32
N CYS A 58 15.29 -2.17 -10.66
CA CYS A 58 13.89 -1.85 -10.92
C CYS A 58 13.48 -0.51 -10.34
N GLN A 59 14.25 0.04 -9.39
CA GLN A 59 14.00 1.38 -8.85
C GLN A 59 14.17 2.48 -9.91
N LEU A 60 14.91 2.21 -10.99
CA LEU A 60 15.10 3.14 -12.10
C LEU A 60 13.96 3.17 -13.12
N MET A 61 12.97 2.27 -13.00
CA MET A 61 11.88 2.13 -13.96
C MET A 61 10.66 2.92 -13.47
N PRO A 62 10.25 4.03 -14.15
CA PRO A 62 9.10 4.83 -13.72
C PRO A 62 7.80 4.05 -13.65
N LEU A 63 7.61 3.07 -14.56
CA LEU A 63 6.40 2.26 -14.61
C LEU A 63 6.18 1.47 -13.32
N ARG A 64 7.26 1.03 -12.66
CA ARG A 64 7.18 0.38 -11.36
C ARG A 64 6.50 1.27 -10.32
N TRP A 65 6.97 2.50 -10.17
CA TRP A 65 6.46 3.46 -9.19
C TRP A 65 4.98 3.79 -9.46
N SER A 66 4.62 3.92 -10.75
CA SER A 66 3.23 4.11 -11.17
C SER A 66 2.36 2.90 -10.83
N TYR A 67 2.83 1.69 -11.12
CA TYR A 67 2.08 0.46 -10.87
C TYR A 67 1.84 0.24 -9.38
N GLU A 68 2.89 0.38 -8.56
CA GLU A 68 2.78 0.32 -7.10
C GLU A 68 1.80 1.35 -6.56
N ALA A 69 1.84 2.59 -7.08
CA ALA A 69 0.93 3.64 -6.65
C ALA A 69 -0.53 3.31 -6.99
N ILE A 70 -0.82 2.80 -8.18
CA ILE A 70 -2.17 2.45 -8.61
C ILE A 70 -2.74 1.31 -7.77
N ILE A 71 -1.96 0.26 -7.53
CA ILE A 71 -2.42 -0.90 -6.74
C ILE A 71 -2.71 -0.48 -5.30
N ILE A 72 -1.81 0.26 -4.65
CA ILE A 72 -2.02 0.77 -3.29
C ILE A 72 -3.21 1.73 -3.24
N ALA A 73 -3.32 2.66 -4.20
CA ALA A 73 -4.43 3.61 -4.22
C ALA A 73 -5.78 2.90 -4.43
N HIS A 74 -5.83 1.86 -5.26
CA HIS A 74 -7.05 1.09 -5.45
C HIS A 74 -7.44 0.30 -4.20
N ALA A 75 -6.46 -0.34 -3.54
CA ALA A 75 -6.70 -1.08 -2.30
C ALA A 75 -7.10 -0.18 -1.12
N GLU A 76 -6.50 1.01 -1.00
CA GLU A 76 -6.65 1.86 0.20
C GLU A 76 -7.68 2.98 0.04
N ARG A 77 -7.84 3.54 -1.17
CA ARG A 77 -8.61 4.78 -1.41
C ARG A 77 -9.94 4.58 -2.13
N ASN A 78 -10.36 3.34 -2.38
CA ASN A 78 -11.74 3.13 -2.83
C ASN A 78 -12.73 3.52 -1.71
N PRO A 79 -13.98 3.88 -2.03
CA PRO A 79 -14.95 4.38 -1.04
C PRO A 79 -15.18 3.44 0.15
N VAL A 80 -15.22 2.12 -0.09
CA VAL A 80 -15.44 1.10 0.94
C VAL A 80 -14.21 1.00 1.85
N SER A 81 -13.03 0.78 1.29
CA SER A 81 -11.78 0.71 2.06
C SER A 81 -11.48 2.00 2.80
N ALA A 82 -11.80 3.16 2.22
CA ALA A 82 -11.67 4.44 2.93
C ALA A 82 -12.57 4.49 4.17
N LEU A 83 -13.83 4.05 4.06
CA LEU A 83 -14.74 3.98 5.22
C LEU A 83 -14.27 2.95 6.25
N ILE A 84 -13.85 1.77 5.83
CA ILE A 84 -13.30 0.73 6.73
C ILE A 84 -12.08 1.29 7.48
N ASN A 85 -11.13 1.92 6.77
CA ASN A 85 -9.96 2.53 7.38
C ASN A 85 -10.34 3.63 8.40
N ASP A 86 -11.36 4.45 8.09
CA ASP A 86 -11.87 5.48 9.02
C ASP A 86 -12.45 4.84 10.29
N ILE A 87 -13.21 3.74 10.16
CA ILE A 87 -13.83 3.00 11.26
C ILE A 87 -12.76 2.30 12.11
N GLU A 88 -11.82 1.59 11.48
CA GLU A 88 -10.71 0.91 12.16
C GLU A 88 -9.81 1.90 12.91
N ALA A 89 -9.52 3.07 12.33
CA ALA A 89 -8.76 4.11 13.02
C ALA A 89 -9.45 4.61 14.29
N LYS A 90 -10.79 4.75 14.26
CA LYS A 90 -11.58 5.06 15.46
C LYS A 90 -11.53 3.91 16.48
N LEU A 91 -11.72 2.66 16.04
CA LEU A 91 -11.62 1.49 16.91
C LEU A 91 -10.26 1.40 17.61
N ASP A 92 -9.17 1.61 16.88
CA ASP A 92 -7.82 1.58 17.43
C ASP A 92 -7.57 2.74 18.40
N SER A 93 -8.20 3.90 18.20
CA SER A 93 -8.12 5.00 19.17
C SER A 93 -8.76 4.62 20.51
N TYR A 94 -9.92 3.94 20.49
CA TYR A 94 -10.57 3.45 21.71
C TYR A 94 -9.78 2.33 22.38
N LYS A 95 -9.18 1.41 21.62
CA LYS A 95 -8.30 0.37 22.18
C LYS A 95 -7.12 0.97 22.93
N LYS A 96 -6.46 1.98 22.33
CA LYS A 96 -5.33 2.68 22.96
C LYS A 96 -5.71 3.40 24.25
N LEU A 97 -6.90 4.00 24.32
CA LEU A 97 -7.40 4.62 25.55
C LEU A 97 -7.58 3.58 26.66
N ASN A 98 -8.17 2.42 26.32
CA ASN A 98 -8.35 1.32 27.26
C ASN A 98 -7.01 0.72 27.73
N GLU A 99 -6.05 0.53 26.82
CA GLU A 99 -4.69 0.06 27.13
C GLU A 99 -3.91 1.04 28.03
N ALA A 100 -4.18 2.34 27.92
CA ALA A 100 -3.63 3.36 28.81
C ALA A 100 -4.27 3.39 30.21
N GLY A 101 -5.19 2.48 30.51
CA GLY A 101 -5.86 2.37 31.81
C GLY A 101 -7.01 3.37 32.00
N HIS A 102 -7.45 4.05 30.94
CA HIS A 102 -8.63 4.90 30.98
C HIS A 102 -9.89 4.06 30.75
N ALA A 103 -10.76 3.99 31.76
CA ALA A 103 -12.10 3.44 31.58
C ALA A 103 -12.88 4.32 30.60
N LEU A 104 -13.45 3.69 29.57
CA LEU A 104 -14.25 4.38 28.55
C LEU A 104 -15.47 5.05 29.22
N SER A 105 -15.70 6.31 28.89
CA SER A 105 -16.94 7.00 29.24
C SER A 105 -18.14 6.30 28.56
N PRO A 106 -19.36 6.36 29.14
CA PRO A 106 -20.55 5.80 28.51
C PRO A 106 -20.78 6.27 27.06
N LYS A 107 -20.35 7.49 26.74
CA LYS A 107 -20.41 8.03 25.38
C LYS A 107 -19.38 7.40 24.43
N GLU A 108 -18.19 7.10 24.94
CA GLU A 108 -17.12 6.47 24.18
C GLU A 108 -17.41 4.99 23.94
N GLU A 109 -18.00 4.32 24.92
CA GLU A 109 -18.48 2.94 24.80
C GLU A 109 -19.59 2.83 23.74
N ALA A 110 -20.58 3.73 23.78
CA ALA A 110 -21.60 3.80 22.72
C ALA A 110 -21.00 4.09 21.34
N GLY A 111 -19.98 4.95 21.26
CA GLY A 111 -19.27 5.24 20.01
C GLY A 111 -18.43 4.06 19.50
N LEU A 112 -17.85 3.28 20.42
CA LEU A 112 -17.12 2.05 20.13
C LEU A 112 -18.06 0.99 19.56
N ASP A 113 -19.23 0.78 20.17
CA ASP A 113 -20.19 -0.20 19.69
C ASP A 113 -20.80 0.20 18.35
N ALA A 114 -21.15 1.47 18.17
CA ALA A 114 -21.57 2.00 16.88
C ALA A 114 -20.52 1.77 15.77
N ALA A 115 -19.22 1.90 16.10
CA ALA A 115 -18.14 1.63 15.14
C ALA A 115 -18.03 0.14 14.79
N LYS A 116 -18.21 -0.77 15.75
CA LYS A 116 -18.23 -2.23 15.49
C LYS A 116 -19.41 -2.62 14.61
N ASP A 117 -20.61 -2.09 14.93
CA ASP A 117 -21.82 -2.38 14.16
C ASP A 117 -21.71 -1.84 12.74
N ALA A 118 -21.19 -0.63 12.57
CA ALA A 118 -20.93 -0.06 11.26
C ALA A 118 -19.93 -0.90 10.45
N LEU A 119 -18.88 -1.42 11.09
CA LEU A 119 -17.92 -2.29 10.41
C LEU A 119 -18.60 -3.55 9.87
N ALA A 120 -19.42 -4.21 10.69
CA ALA A 120 -20.18 -5.39 10.28
C ALA A 120 -21.14 -5.08 9.11
N ILE A 121 -21.83 -3.93 9.16
CA ILE A 121 -22.74 -3.48 8.11
C ILE A 121 -21.99 -3.19 6.80
N VAL A 122 -20.81 -2.55 6.86
CA VAL A 122 -20.05 -2.20 5.65
C VAL A 122 -19.60 -3.44 4.88
N TYR A 123 -19.22 -4.54 5.56
CA TYR A 123 -18.90 -5.81 4.89
C TYR A 123 -20.11 -6.47 4.23
N GLY A 124 -21.30 -6.34 4.81
CA GLY A 124 -22.54 -6.87 4.26
C GLY A 124 -23.29 -5.90 3.35
N LEU A 125 -22.71 -4.74 3.02
CA LEU A 125 -23.45 -3.64 2.41
C LEU A 125 -23.82 -3.98 0.96
N ASP A 126 -25.11 -3.89 0.66
CA ASP A 126 -25.65 -4.03 -0.68
C ASP A 126 -26.62 -2.88 -1.01
N GLY A 127 -26.95 -2.77 -2.28
CA GLY A 127 -27.88 -1.77 -2.77
C GLY A 127 -28.42 -2.13 -4.15
N ARG A 128 -29.36 -1.32 -4.63
CA ARG A 128 -30.02 -1.55 -5.93
C ARG A 128 -29.10 -1.24 -7.11
N ASN A 129 -28.14 -0.33 -6.91
CA ASN A 129 -27.18 0.10 -7.91
C ASN A 129 -25.97 0.77 -7.23
N ALA A 130 -24.97 1.16 -8.03
CA ALA A 130 -23.74 1.76 -7.52
C ALA A 130 -23.94 3.10 -6.79
N ASP A 131 -24.95 3.89 -7.16
CA ASP A 131 -25.24 5.18 -6.54
C ASP A 131 -25.94 5.00 -5.18
N ASP A 132 -26.82 4.02 -5.06
CA ASP A 132 -27.46 3.62 -3.79
C ASP A 132 -26.41 3.17 -2.77
N VAL A 133 -25.52 2.25 -3.16
CA VAL A 133 -24.41 1.81 -2.30
C VAL A 133 -23.51 2.99 -1.90
N ARG A 134 -23.21 3.89 -2.83
CA ARG A 134 -22.42 5.10 -2.53
C ARG A 134 -23.12 6.02 -1.53
N GLY A 135 -24.44 6.18 -1.67
CA GLY A 135 -25.28 6.94 -0.75
C GLY A 135 -25.20 6.36 0.66
N LYS A 136 -25.42 5.04 0.79
CA LYS A 136 -25.34 4.33 2.08
C LYS A 136 -23.95 4.47 2.73
N ILE A 137 -22.86 4.35 1.96
CA ILE A 137 -21.48 4.58 2.47
C ILE A 137 -21.35 6.01 3.05
N ALA A 138 -21.85 7.02 2.34
CA ALA A 138 -21.79 8.41 2.81
C ALA A 138 -22.65 8.65 4.05
N GLU A 139 -23.81 8.00 4.14
CA GLU A 139 -24.71 8.05 5.28
C GLU A 139 -24.08 7.41 6.53
N ILE A 140 -23.50 6.21 6.40
CA ILE A 140 -22.75 5.55 7.48
C ILE A 140 -21.63 6.46 7.98
N ARG A 141 -20.81 7.02 7.06
CA ARG A 141 -19.73 7.95 7.43
C ARG A 141 -20.24 9.16 8.20
N THR A 142 -21.35 9.76 7.75
CA THR A 142 -21.94 10.96 8.36
C THR A 142 -22.56 10.63 9.71
N GLY A 143 -23.29 9.52 9.83
CA GLY A 143 -23.87 9.03 11.07
C GLY A 143 -22.80 8.77 12.13
N LEU A 144 -21.69 8.13 11.76
CA LEU A 144 -20.56 7.86 12.66
C LEU A 144 -19.79 9.12 13.08
N THR A 145 -19.84 10.19 12.29
CA THR A 145 -19.18 11.46 12.61
C THR A 145 -20.07 12.35 13.48
N THR A 146 -21.38 12.29 13.26
CA THR A 146 -22.38 13.06 14.02
C THR A 146 -22.85 12.36 15.29
N GLY A 147 -22.49 11.09 15.49
CA GLY A 147 -22.93 10.27 16.62
C GLY A 147 -24.40 9.84 16.52
N LYS A 148 -24.98 9.86 15.32
CA LYS A 148 -26.38 9.50 15.04
C LYS A 148 -26.50 8.21 14.23
N PHE A 149 -25.43 7.42 14.19
CA PHE A 149 -25.44 6.16 13.47
C PHE A 149 -26.44 5.18 14.11
N ASN A 150 -27.32 4.62 13.29
CA ASN A 150 -28.31 3.64 13.70
C ASN A 150 -28.18 2.37 12.83
N PRO A 151 -27.72 1.24 13.39
CA PRO A 151 -27.55 0.00 12.63
C PRO A 151 -28.84 -0.52 11.98
N ALA A 152 -29.99 -0.30 12.62
CA ALA A 152 -31.27 -0.83 12.17
C ALA A 152 -31.72 -0.27 10.81
N GLU A 153 -31.26 0.92 10.43
CA GLU A 153 -31.57 1.56 9.14
C GLU A 153 -30.92 0.83 7.95
N PHE A 154 -29.90 0.00 8.22
CA PHE A 154 -29.15 -0.71 7.19
C PHE A 154 -29.43 -2.23 7.19
N MET A 155 -30.25 -2.72 8.11
CA MET A 155 -30.61 -4.14 8.21
C MET A 155 -32.02 -4.39 7.66
N GLY A 156 -32.13 -5.21 6.60
CA GLY A 156 -33.41 -5.79 6.15
C GLY A 156 -34.08 -5.15 4.94
N ASP A 157 -33.43 -4.23 4.24
CA ASP A 157 -34.04 -3.45 3.15
C ASP A 157 -33.86 -4.03 1.74
N SER A 158 -33.12 -5.14 1.61
CA SER A 158 -32.81 -5.73 0.31
C SER A 158 -33.86 -6.77 -0.06
N ALA A 159 -34.82 -6.35 -0.88
CA ALA A 159 -35.78 -7.25 -1.50
C ALA A 159 -35.04 -8.36 -2.27
N PRO A 160 -35.48 -9.64 -2.21
CA PRO A 160 -34.85 -10.73 -2.95
C PRO A 160 -34.85 -10.40 -4.46
N GLY A 161 -33.67 -10.14 -5.04
CA GLY A 161 -33.52 -9.63 -6.39
C GLY A 161 -32.07 -9.27 -6.77
N GLU A 162 -31.92 -8.54 -7.87
CA GLU A 162 -30.65 -8.11 -8.49
C GLU A 162 -29.98 -6.97 -7.70
N THR A 163 -29.60 -7.23 -6.45
CA THR A 163 -28.77 -6.28 -5.67
C THR A 163 -27.31 -6.41 -6.08
N VAL A 164 -26.58 -5.30 -5.96
CA VAL A 164 -25.12 -5.24 -6.13
C VAL A 164 -24.47 -4.98 -4.79
N THR A 165 -23.43 -5.75 -4.47
CA THR A 165 -22.72 -5.60 -3.20
C THR A 165 -21.62 -4.54 -3.30
N ALA A 166 -21.31 -3.90 -2.18
CA ALA A 166 -20.20 -2.95 -2.10
C ALA A 166 -18.86 -3.61 -2.46
N GLU A 167 -18.69 -4.88 -2.11
CA GLU A 167 -17.52 -5.68 -2.48
C GLU A 167 -17.40 -5.82 -4.00
N GLN A 168 -18.48 -6.20 -4.70
CA GLN A 168 -18.49 -6.35 -6.16
C GLN A 168 -18.16 -5.03 -6.88
N LEU A 169 -18.60 -3.90 -6.33
CA LEU A 169 -18.44 -2.59 -6.96
C LEU A 169 -17.05 -1.98 -6.74
N TYR A 170 -16.48 -2.15 -5.54
CA TYR A 170 -15.31 -1.37 -5.12
C TYR A 170 -14.10 -2.21 -4.74
N LEU A 171 -14.26 -3.51 -4.48
CA LEU A 171 -13.18 -4.39 -4.04
C LEU A 171 -12.77 -5.34 -5.16
N ASN A 172 -11.55 -5.16 -5.64
CA ASN A 172 -10.91 -6.16 -6.48
C ASN A 172 -10.12 -7.13 -5.60
N GLU A 173 -10.60 -8.37 -5.51
CA GLU A 173 -10.00 -9.42 -4.66
C GLU A 173 -8.51 -9.62 -4.94
N LYS A 174 -8.10 -9.60 -6.21
CA LYS A 174 -6.69 -9.78 -6.60
C LYS A 174 -5.82 -8.62 -6.14
N VAL A 175 -6.31 -7.39 -6.23
CA VAL A 175 -5.58 -6.21 -5.74
C VAL A 175 -5.48 -6.26 -4.22
N LEU A 176 -6.56 -6.63 -3.54
CA LEU A 176 -6.61 -6.75 -2.10
C LEU A 176 -5.65 -7.83 -1.58
N ASP A 177 -5.59 -8.99 -2.24
CA ASP A 177 -4.65 -10.07 -1.89
C ASP A 177 -3.19 -9.62 -2.04
N LEU A 178 -2.84 -8.97 -3.17
CA LEU A 178 -1.49 -8.44 -3.38
C LEU A 178 -1.09 -7.44 -2.29
N PHE A 179 -1.99 -6.53 -1.94
CA PHE A 179 -1.77 -5.52 -0.91
C PHE A 179 -1.67 -6.14 0.49
N ASN A 180 -2.60 -7.02 0.85
CA ASN A 180 -2.64 -7.67 2.17
C ASN A 180 -1.42 -8.55 2.40
N ARG A 181 -1.02 -9.34 1.39
CA ARG A 181 0.20 -10.14 1.45
C ARG A 181 1.43 -9.27 1.69
N ALA A 182 1.53 -8.13 1.01
CA ALA A 182 2.59 -7.16 1.22
C ALA A 182 2.57 -6.55 2.62
N GLU A 183 1.40 -6.19 3.14
CA GLU A 183 1.25 -5.65 4.50
C GLU A 183 1.60 -6.69 5.58
N VAL A 184 1.23 -7.95 5.40
CA VAL A 184 1.61 -9.04 6.31
C VAL A 184 3.12 -9.21 6.35
N GLU A 185 3.79 -9.24 5.19
CA GLU A 185 5.26 -9.36 5.14
C GLU A 185 5.95 -8.11 5.73
N ARG A 186 5.40 -6.92 5.49
CA ARG A 186 5.94 -5.67 6.05
C ARG A 186 5.77 -5.59 7.57
N ARG A 187 4.62 -6.02 8.10
CA ARG A 187 4.28 -5.94 9.52
C ARG A 187 4.78 -7.14 10.33
N ASP A 188 5.45 -8.10 9.70
CA ASP A 188 5.99 -9.28 10.39
C ASP A 188 6.92 -8.86 11.54
N TYR A 189 6.39 -8.99 12.76
CA TYR A 189 7.08 -8.58 13.97
C TYR A 189 8.28 -9.49 14.29
N ARG A 190 8.29 -10.72 13.75
CA ARG A 190 9.35 -11.71 13.97
C ARG A 190 10.68 -11.27 13.39
N ARG A 191 10.68 -10.38 12.41
CA ARG A 191 11.89 -9.82 11.80
C ARG A 191 12.52 -8.70 12.64
N GLY A 192 11.87 -8.25 13.71
CA GLY A 192 12.41 -7.25 14.63
C GLY A 192 12.76 -5.93 13.96
N ALA A 193 14.01 -5.49 14.11
CA ALA A 193 14.53 -4.31 13.43
C ALA A 193 14.72 -4.54 11.92
N ASP A 194 14.95 -5.77 11.45
CA ASP A 194 15.34 -6.04 10.06
C ASP A 194 14.13 -6.22 9.10
N ARG A 195 13.14 -5.31 9.20
CA ARG A 195 11.94 -5.34 8.35
C ARG A 195 12.23 -4.69 7.00
N PRO A 196 12.15 -5.44 5.88
CA PRO A 196 12.50 -4.93 4.56
C PRO A 196 11.41 -4.05 3.96
N ASN A 197 11.80 -3.27 2.95
CA ASN A 197 10.89 -2.47 2.14
C ASN A 197 10.24 -3.35 1.07
N VAL A 198 9.00 -3.76 1.35
CA VAL A 198 8.19 -4.67 0.53
C VAL A 198 7.42 -3.91 -0.55
N PHE A 199 7.41 -4.41 -1.79
CA PHE A 199 6.58 -3.91 -2.88
C PHE A 199 5.08 -3.98 -2.51
N PHE A 200 4.31 -2.95 -2.87
CA PHE A 200 2.90 -2.75 -2.45
C PHE A 200 2.68 -2.50 -0.95
N GLY A 201 3.72 -2.48 -0.12
CA GLY A 201 3.60 -2.10 1.28
C GLY A 201 3.12 -0.64 1.41
N LYS A 202 2.27 -0.38 2.40
CA LYS A 202 1.66 0.95 2.64
C LYS A 202 2.69 2.04 2.94
N GLU A 203 3.77 1.66 3.60
CA GLU A 203 4.84 2.57 4.00
C GLU A 203 6.20 1.94 3.74
N LYS A 204 7.18 2.79 3.46
CA LYS A 204 8.59 2.42 3.40
C LYS A 204 9.30 2.93 4.65
N ARG A 205 10.18 2.09 5.21
CA ARG A 205 10.95 2.34 6.42
C ARG A 205 12.43 2.49 6.04
N TRP A 206 13.08 3.52 6.55
CA TRP A 206 14.54 3.65 6.52
C TRP A 206 15.07 3.81 7.93
N GLN A 207 16.04 2.97 8.28
CA GLN A 207 16.68 2.97 9.58
C GLN A 207 18.01 3.68 9.48
N PHE A 208 18.23 4.63 10.39
CA PHE A 208 19.46 5.43 10.44
C PHE A 208 20.30 5.11 11.68
N SER A 209 19.71 4.44 12.67
CA SER A 209 20.42 3.89 13.82
C SER A 209 19.90 2.47 14.05
N SER A 210 20.82 1.50 14.07
CA SER A 210 20.56 0.25 14.78
C SER A 210 20.38 0.64 16.24
N GLY A 211 19.17 0.50 16.76
CA GLY A 211 18.92 0.67 18.18
C GLY A 211 19.84 -0.26 18.97
N ASP A 212 20.11 0.09 20.23
CA ASP A 212 20.85 -0.78 21.12
C ASP A 212 19.83 -1.49 22.02
N PRO A 213 19.51 -2.77 21.74
CA PRO A 213 18.53 -3.51 22.52
C PRO A 213 19.01 -3.79 23.95
N GLU A 214 20.32 -3.79 24.24
CA GLU A 214 20.82 -3.96 25.62
C GLU A 214 20.59 -2.71 26.48
N ASN A 215 20.60 -1.54 25.86
CA ASN A 215 20.38 -0.25 26.55
C ASN A 215 18.94 0.28 26.40
N GLY A 216 18.00 -0.53 25.89
CA GLY A 216 16.60 -0.14 25.73
C GLY A 216 16.36 0.99 24.72
N LYS A 217 17.31 1.25 23.81
CA LYS A 217 17.16 2.29 22.78
C LYS A 217 16.48 1.70 21.55
N GLU A 218 15.24 2.11 21.33
CA GLU A 218 14.52 1.71 20.12
C GLU A 218 15.20 2.25 18.85
N PRO A 219 15.25 1.45 17.76
CA PRO A 219 15.79 1.87 16.49
C PRO A 219 14.97 3.02 15.90
N THR A 220 15.59 4.19 15.77
CA THR A 220 14.96 5.34 15.10
C THR A 220 14.83 5.05 13.61
N ALA A 221 13.59 5.03 13.14
CA ALA A 221 13.28 4.79 11.74
C ALA A 221 12.36 5.88 11.19
N PHE A 222 12.62 6.29 9.96
CA PHE A 222 11.73 7.19 9.23
C PHE A 222 10.75 6.37 8.40
N HIS A 223 9.49 6.74 8.48
CA HIS A 223 8.39 6.10 7.75
C HIS A 223 7.85 7.09 6.71
N ILE A 224 7.79 6.67 5.46
CA ILE A 224 7.18 7.46 4.37
C ILE A 224 6.04 6.65 3.78
N PRO A 225 4.82 7.21 3.67
CA PRO A 225 3.76 6.58 2.91
C PRO A 225 4.21 6.31 1.48
N THR A 226 4.06 5.07 1.01
CA THR A 226 4.55 4.64 -0.29
C THR A 226 3.94 5.47 -1.42
N LEU A 227 2.66 5.87 -1.31
CA LEU A 227 2.01 6.76 -2.28
C LEU A 227 2.72 8.11 -2.43
N VAL A 228 3.17 8.71 -1.31
CA VAL A 228 3.87 10.00 -1.33
C VAL A 228 5.25 9.84 -1.97
N LEU A 229 5.98 8.80 -1.60
CA LEU A 229 7.26 8.47 -2.20
C LEU A 229 7.14 8.25 -3.72
N ASN A 230 6.16 7.46 -4.14
CA ASN A 230 5.92 7.17 -5.56
C ASN A 230 5.59 8.45 -6.33
N ALA A 231 4.77 9.34 -5.76
CA ALA A 231 4.45 10.63 -6.37
C ALA A 231 5.70 11.51 -6.55
N ILE A 232 6.55 11.62 -5.51
CA ILE A 232 7.80 12.39 -5.58
C ILE A 232 8.71 11.84 -6.68
N VAL A 233 8.90 10.51 -6.73
CA VAL A 233 9.78 9.89 -7.72
C VAL A 233 9.24 10.06 -9.15
N LEU A 234 7.94 9.90 -9.36
CA LEU A 234 7.31 10.12 -10.66
C LEU A 234 7.45 11.58 -11.12
N LEU A 235 7.22 12.55 -10.22
CA LEU A 235 7.44 13.97 -10.51
C LEU A 235 8.90 14.25 -10.90
N LEU A 236 9.85 13.65 -10.19
CA LEU A 236 11.28 13.77 -10.50
C LEU A 236 11.62 13.19 -11.87
N PHE A 237 11.08 12.03 -12.24
CA PHE A 237 11.25 11.46 -13.58
C PHE A 237 10.65 12.34 -14.67
N SER A 238 9.44 12.88 -14.46
CA SER A 238 8.82 13.82 -15.40
C SER A 238 9.65 15.09 -15.58
N LEU A 239 10.14 15.68 -14.48
CA LEU A 239 10.97 16.88 -14.52
C LEU A 239 12.30 16.63 -15.23
N LEU A 240 12.98 15.52 -14.93
CA LEU A 240 14.20 15.10 -15.62
C LEU A 240 13.96 14.92 -17.13
N GLY A 241 12.85 14.30 -17.50
CA GLY A 241 12.44 14.16 -18.91
C GLY A 241 12.27 15.50 -19.61
N LEU A 242 11.59 16.45 -18.96
CA LEU A 242 11.40 17.81 -19.48
C LEU A 242 12.72 18.58 -19.61
N VAL A 243 13.62 18.47 -18.62
CA VAL A 243 14.95 19.09 -18.66
C VAL A 243 15.80 18.48 -19.78
N ALA A 244 15.79 17.16 -19.93
CA ALA A 244 16.50 16.47 -21.00
C ALA A 244 15.98 16.88 -22.39
N LEU A 245 14.65 16.97 -22.55
CA LEU A 245 14.03 17.43 -23.78
C LEU A 245 14.41 18.90 -24.08
N HIS A 246 14.29 19.78 -23.09
CA HIS A 246 14.62 21.20 -23.24
C HIS A 246 16.09 21.40 -23.63
N THR A 247 17.01 20.72 -22.95
CA THR A 247 18.44 20.79 -23.23
C THR A 247 18.79 20.22 -24.61
N SER A 248 18.13 19.13 -25.03
CA SER A 248 18.27 18.56 -26.37
C SER A 248 17.81 19.53 -27.46
N LEU A 249 16.60 20.10 -27.32
CA LEU A 249 16.06 21.09 -28.27
C LEU A 249 16.94 22.34 -28.34
N LYS A 250 17.39 22.86 -27.20
CA LYS A 250 18.29 24.02 -27.15
C LYS A 250 19.63 23.76 -27.84
N ARG A 251 20.18 22.54 -27.71
CA ARG A 251 21.40 22.14 -28.42
C ARG A 251 21.17 22.02 -29.93
N GLN A 252 20.02 21.51 -30.35
CA GLN A 252 19.67 21.41 -31.78
C GLN A 252 19.48 22.80 -32.41
N MET A 253 18.78 23.72 -31.76
CA MET A 253 18.59 25.09 -32.26
C MET A 253 19.89 25.91 -32.31
N ARG A 254 20.90 25.59 -31.49
CA ARG A 254 22.23 26.24 -31.54
C ARG A 254 23.15 25.71 -32.63
N LYS A 255 22.80 24.58 -33.24
CA LYS A 255 23.56 23.95 -34.34
C LYS A 255 23.06 24.38 -35.72
N VAL A 256 21.91 25.05 -35.79
CA VAL A 256 21.35 25.71 -36.99
C VAL A 256 21.77 27.17 -36.94
#